data_AF-A0A160F4R6-F1
#
_entry.id   AF-A0A160F4R6-F1
#
_cell.length_a   1.000
_cell.length_b   1.000
_cell.length_c   1.000
_cell.angle_alpha   90.00
_cell.angle_beta   90.00
_cell.angle_gamma   90.00
#
_symmetry.space_group_name_H-M   'P 1'
#
loop_
_entity.id
_entity.type
_entity.pdbx_description
1 polymer ?
#
loop_
_entity_poly.entity_id
_entity_poly.type
_entity_poly.pdbx_seq_one_letter_code
_entity_poly.pdbx_strand_id
1 'polypeptide(L)'
;MKDGDYIFITKDPFGKEIRLKSTTWNYHIIGGDHTREEFVGQEEMIKGVIQDPCFILPNNPENQNDTRQKYIDLVQLPKFQSLKALVVIVDHQNVEYGDVVTVIAKNRLNQEIGSAIYVRPKSTREY
;
A
#
# COMPACT_ATOMS: atom_id res chain seq x y z
N MET A 1 11.55 3.80 -24.72
CA MET A 1 10.77 3.62 -23.48
C MET A 1 9.30 3.76 -23.87
N LYS A 2 8.45 2.75 -23.57
CA LYS A 2 7.00 2.90 -23.72
C LYS A 2 6.44 3.25 -22.34
N ASP A 3 6.05 4.51 -22.17
CA ASP A 3 5.38 5.05 -20.98
C ASP A 3 3.91 4.57 -20.88
N GLY A 4 3.68 3.25 -20.84
CA GLY A 4 2.33 2.67 -20.98
C GLY A 4 1.84 1.76 -19.84
N ASP A 5 2.70 1.26 -18.96
CA ASP A 5 2.33 0.10 -18.13
C ASP A 5 2.11 0.39 -16.63
N TYR A 6 2.35 1.62 -16.17
CA TYR A 6 2.27 1.97 -14.74
C TYR A 6 1.27 3.10 -14.49
N ILE A 7 0.42 2.93 -13.49
CA ILE A 7 -0.45 3.99 -12.96
C ILE A 7 0.38 5.05 -12.25
N PHE A 8 1.34 4.61 -11.44
CA PHE A 8 2.33 5.49 -10.83
C PHE A 8 3.62 4.75 -10.52
N ILE A 9 4.67 5.55 -10.33
CA ILE A 9 5.94 5.18 -9.72
C ILE A 9 6.18 6.15 -8.57
N THR A 10 6.61 5.64 -7.43
CA THR A 10 6.90 6.44 -6.24
C THR A 10 8.06 5.84 -5.45
N LYS A 11 8.41 6.44 -4.32
CA LYS A 11 9.42 5.91 -3.39
C LYS A 11 8.82 5.73 -2.02
N ASP A 12 9.26 4.70 -1.31
CA ASP A 12 8.91 4.47 0.08
C ASP A 12 9.84 5.26 1.05
N PRO A 13 9.64 5.18 2.38
CA PRO A 13 10.48 5.89 3.35
C PRO A 13 11.97 5.51 3.31
N PHE A 14 12.32 4.37 2.72
CA PHE A 14 13.70 3.94 2.55
C PHE A 14 14.30 4.42 1.22
N GLY A 15 13.53 5.16 0.42
CA GLY A 15 13.91 5.61 -0.91
C GLY A 15 13.82 4.51 -1.97
N LYS A 16 13.28 3.33 -1.65
CA LYS A 16 13.12 2.24 -2.61
C LYS A 16 11.97 2.57 -3.54
N GLU A 17 12.17 2.32 -4.83
CA GLU A 17 11.17 2.59 -5.85
C GLU A 17 10.01 1.59 -5.75
N ILE A 18 8.78 2.07 -5.71
CA ILE A 18 7.56 1.28 -5.66
C ILE A 18 6.70 1.63 -6.87
N ARG A 19 6.19 0.62 -7.57
CA ARG A 19 5.45 0.76 -8.82
C ARG A 19 4.07 0.13 -8.70
N LEU A 20 3.07 0.75 -9.33
CA LEU A 20 1.76 0.14 -9.54
C LEU A 20 1.52 -0.01 -11.04
N LYS A 21 1.39 -1.27 -11.50
CA LYS A 21 1.05 -1.59 -12.89
C LYS A 21 -0.43 -1.33 -13.18
N SER A 22 -0.72 -0.86 -14.38
CA SER A 22 -2.10 -0.64 -14.86
C SER A 22 -2.93 -1.93 -14.88
N THR A 23 -2.30 -3.06 -15.18
CA THR A 23 -2.94 -4.38 -15.12
C THR A 23 -3.32 -4.76 -13.70
N THR A 24 -2.42 -4.58 -12.72
CA THR A 24 -2.74 -4.85 -11.32
C THR A 24 -3.90 -3.97 -10.85
N TRP A 25 -3.88 -2.69 -11.21
CA TRP A 25 -4.97 -1.78 -10.91
C TRP A 25 -6.30 -2.28 -11.43
N ASN A 26 -6.38 -2.51 -12.74
CA ASN A 26 -7.63 -2.83 -13.43
C ASN A 26 -8.18 -4.22 -13.12
N TYR A 27 -7.32 -5.21 -12.80
CA TYR A 27 -7.75 -6.60 -12.62
C TYR A 27 -7.71 -7.12 -11.19
N HIS A 28 -6.97 -6.47 -10.28
CA HIS A 28 -6.82 -6.94 -8.89
C HIS A 28 -7.22 -5.90 -7.84
N ILE A 29 -7.18 -4.60 -8.16
CA ILE A 29 -7.50 -3.55 -7.20
C ILE A 29 -8.91 -3.01 -7.41
N ILE A 30 -9.25 -2.47 -8.59
CA ILE A 30 -10.58 -1.92 -8.87
C ILE A 30 -11.50 -2.89 -9.62
N GLY A 31 -10.96 -3.86 -10.34
CA GLY A 31 -11.71 -4.90 -11.06
C GLY A 31 -11.38 -6.32 -10.60
N GLY A 32 -11.98 -7.31 -11.26
CA GLY A 32 -11.95 -8.73 -10.88
C GLY A 32 -13.37 -9.28 -10.64
N ASP A 33 -13.49 -10.34 -9.83
CA ASP A 33 -14.79 -10.96 -9.47
C ASP A 33 -15.69 -10.05 -8.62
N HIS A 34 -15.11 -9.02 -8.00
CA HIS A 34 -15.82 -7.98 -7.26
C HIS A 34 -15.26 -6.61 -7.62
N THR A 35 -16.11 -5.72 -8.13
CA THR A 35 -15.73 -4.32 -8.42
C THR A 35 -15.51 -3.57 -7.11
N ARG A 36 -14.31 -3.02 -6.92
CA ARG A 36 -13.95 -2.28 -5.70
C ARG A 36 -13.92 -0.79 -5.99
N GLU A 37 -15.12 -0.25 -6.14
CA GLU A 37 -15.33 1.15 -6.50
C GLU A 37 -14.75 2.14 -5.48
N GLU A 38 -14.49 1.69 -4.24
CA GLU A 38 -13.93 2.54 -3.18
C GLU A 38 -12.54 3.11 -3.52
N PHE A 39 -11.81 2.52 -4.47
CA PHE A 39 -10.48 2.96 -4.86
C PHE A 39 -10.42 3.73 -6.17
N VAL A 40 -11.51 3.79 -6.94
CA VAL A 40 -11.51 4.50 -8.23
C VAL A 40 -11.21 5.98 -7.99
N GLY A 41 -10.19 6.51 -8.68
CA GLY A 41 -9.73 7.90 -8.51
C GLY A 41 -8.94 8.15 -7.22
N GLN A 42 -8.50 7.11 -6.50
CA GLN A 42 -7.74 7.20 -5.25
C GLN A 42 -6.25 6.87 -5.41
N GLU A 43 -5.72 6.92 -6.63
CA GLU A 43 -4.34 6.57 -6.98
C GLU A 43 -3.33 7.40 -6.17
N GLU A 44 -3.54 8.71 -6.06
CA GLU A 44 -2.64 9.60 -5.30
C GLU A 44 -2.73 9.37 -3.78
N MET A 45 -3.88 8.96 -3.26
CA MET A 45 -3.99 8.57 -1.83
C MET A 45 -3.18 7.31 -1.56
N ILE A 46 -3.32 6.30 -2.42
CA ILE A 46 -2.57 5.04 -2.32
C ILE A 46 -1.07 5.31 -2.44
N LYS A 47 -0.68 6.15 -3.38
CA LYS A 47 0.71 6.60 -3.55
C LYS A 47 1.23 7.33 -2.31
N GLY A 48 0.42 8.19 -1.68
CA GLY A 48 0.75 8.87 -0.43
C GLY A 48 1.01 7.88 0.73
N VAL A 49 0.17 6.85 0.86
CA VAL A 49 0.37 5.78 1.86
C VAL A 49 1.66 5.00 1.63
N ILE A 50 2.10 4.85 0.38
CA ILE A 50 3.40 4.22 0.09
C ILE A 50 4.56 5.15 0.47
N GLN A 51 4.44 6.45 0.17
CA GLN A 51 5.50 7.44 0.43
C GLN A 51 5.74 7.66 1.92
N ASP A 52 4.66 7.76 2.68
CA ASP A 52 4.69 7.97 4.11
C ASP A 52 3.61 7.08 4.74
N PRO A 53 3.85 5.78 4.95
CA PRO A 53 2.93 4.92 5.70
C PRO A 53 3.01 5.24 7.19
N CYS A 54 2.01 4.84 7.98
CA CYS A 54 2.15 4.83 9.44
C CYS A 54 3.04 3.66 9.88
N PHE A 55 2.87 2.50 9.26
CA PHE A 55 3.64 1.29 9.52
C PHE A 55 4.01 0.55 8.23
N ILE A 56 5.18 -0.10 8.23
CA ILE A 56 5.50 -1.19 7.30
C ILE A 56 5.69 -2.46 8.11
N LEU A 57 4.91 -3.49 7.79
CA LEU A 57 4.93 -4.79 8.46
C LEU A 57 5.21 -5.92 7.44
N PRO A 58 5.79 -7.05 7.86
CA PRO A 58 5.81 -8.25 7.02
C PRO A 58 4.38 -8.70 6.68
N ASN A 59 4.17 -9.20 5.46
CA ASN A 59 2.85 -9.70 5.08
C ASN A 59 2.51 -10.99 5.83
N ASN A 60 3.42 -11.97 5.79
CA ASN A 60 3.37 -13.21 6.55
C ASN A 60 4.71 -13.43 7.30
N PRO A 61 4.82 -13.08 8.58
CA PRO A 61 6.07 -13.20 9.34
C PRO A 61 6.53 -14.65 9.57
N GLU A 62 5.65 -15.63 9.41
CA GLU A 62 5.98 -17.05 9.59
C GLU A 62 6.57 -17.67 8.31
N ASN A 63 6.39 -17.03 7.16
CA ASN A 63 6.92 -17.49 5.88
C ASN A 63 8.13 -16.65 5.46
N GLN A 64 9.33 -17.19 5.63
CA GLN A 64 10.58 -16.50 5.27
C GLN A 64 10.74 -16.26 3.75
N ASN A 65 9.99 -16.97 2.92
CA ASN A 65 9.97 -16.76 1.47
C ASN A 65 8.94 -15.71 1.03
N ASP A 66 8.10 -15.20 1.95
CA ASP A 66 7.16 -14.12 1.63
C ASP A 66 7.92 -12.79 1.57
N THR A 67 8.18 -12.34 0.35
CA THR A 67 8.84 -11.07 0.05
C THR A 67 7.91 -9.86 0.18
N ARG A 68 6.65 -10.07 0.59
CA ARG A 68 5.65 -9.02 0.63
C ARG A 68 5.64 -8.28 1.94
N GLN A 69 5.34 -6.99 1.84
CA GLN A 69 5.21 -6.09 2.96
C GLN A 69 3.87 -5.35 2.88
N LYS A 70 3.31 -5.05 4.04
CA LYS A 70 2.09 -4.26 4.22
C LYS A 70 2.48 -2.84 4.57
N TYR A 71 2.17 -1.88 3.70
CA TYR A 71 2.20 -0.45 3.97
C TYR A 71 0.84 -0.05 4.52
N ILE A 72 0.79 0.47 5.74
CA ILE A 72 -0.47 0.68 6.47
C ILE A 72 -0.60 2.13 6.90
N ASP A 73 -1.75 2.75 6.65
CA ASP A 73 -2.13 4.04 7.22
C ASP A 73 -3.65 4.17 7.43
N LEU A 74 -4.07 5.16 8.21
CA LEU A 74 -5.46 5.55 8.37
C LEU A 74 -5.83 6.63 7.36
N VAL A 75 -6.82 6.36 6.52
CA VAL A 75 -7.27 7.27 5.47
C VAL A 75 -8.78 7.43 5.49
N GLN A 76 -9.27 8.51 4.87
CA GLN A 76 -10.69 8.71 4.60
C GLN A 76 -10.94 8.60 3.10
N LEU A 77 -11.40 7.43 2.65
CA LEU A 77 -11.79 7.25 1.24
C LEU A 77 -13.15 7.92 0.99
N PRO A 78 -13.36 8.66 -0.11
CA PRO A 78 -14.59 9.43 -0.36
C PRO A 78 -15.88 8.60 -0.35
N LYS A 79 -15.82 7.34 -0.81
CA LYS A 79 -16.96 6.42 -0.81
C LYS A 79 -17.37 5.98 0.61
N PHE A 80 -16.53 6.19 1.62
CA PHE A 80 -16.83 5.90 3.01
C PHE A 80 -16.98 7.17 3.83
N GLN A 81 -18.01 7.24 4.66
CA GLN A 81 -18.18 8.30 5.67
C GLN A 81 -17.40 7.99 6.96
N SER A 82 -16.29 7.26 6.86
CA SER A 82 -15.53 6.77 8.02
C SER A 82 -14.06 6.59 7.66
N LEU A 83 -13.18 6.67 8.67
CA LEU A 83 -11.79 6.30 8.54
C LEU A 83 -11.67 4.79 8.27
N LYS A 84 -10.74 4.44 7.39
CA LYS A 84 -10.34 3.06 7.09
C LYS A 84 -8.85 2.89 7.32
N ALA A 85 -8.46 1.72 7.79
CA ALA A 85 -7.07 1.30 7.66
C ALA A 85 -6.85 0.87 6.21
N LEU A 86 -6.07 1.64 5.46
CA LEU A 86 -5.63 1.26 4.13
C LEU A 86 -4.37 0.41 4.26
N VAL A 87 -4.41 -0.78 3.68
CA VAL A 87 -3.29 -1.71 3.62
C VAL A 87 -2.90 -1.88 2.16
N VAL A 88 -1.77 -1.33 1.76
CA VAL A 88 -1.17 -1.51 0.45
C VAL A 88 -0.15 -2.64 0.56
N ILE A 89 -0.34 -3.72 -0.20
CA ILE A 89 0.59 -4.85 -0.20
C ILE A 89 1.54 -4.69 -1.38
N VAL A 90 2.82 -4.72 -1.08
CA VAL A 90 3.91 -4.58 -2.05
C VAL A 90 4.79 -5.80 -1.99
N ASP A 91 5.10 -6.36 -3.16
CA ASP A 91 6.02 -7.47 -3.32
C ASP A 91 7.43 -6.98 -3.64
N HIS A 92 8.40 -7.39 -2.82
CA HIS A 92 9.82 -7.05 -2.98
C HIS A 92 10.65 -8.20 -3.54
N GLN A 93 10.03 -9.14 -4.27
CA GLN A 93 10.77 -10.20 -4.96
C GLN A 93 11.85 -9.63 -5.90
N ASN A 94 11.60 -8.46 -6.51
CA ASN A 94 12.61 -7.71 -7.24
C ASN A 94 13.45 -6.83 -6.28
N VAL A 95 14.78 -6.92 -6.44
CA VAL A 95 15.73 -6.16 -5.61
C VAL A 95 15.74 -4.66 -5.94
N GLU A 96 15.46 -4.28 -7.18
CA GLU A 96 15.53 -2.89 -7.66
C GLU A 96 14.29 -2.07 -7.30
N TYR A 97 13.12 -2.70 -7.27
CA TYR A 97 11.84 -2.03 -7.03
C TYR A 97 10.83 -2.96 -6.34
N GLY A 98 9.83 -2.40 -5.69
CA GLY A 98 8.65 -3.12 -5.20
C GLY A 98 7.47 -2.98 -6.14
N ASP A 99 6.71 -4.05 -6.35
CA ASP A 99 5.48 -4.05 -7.13
C ASP A 99 4.27 -4.02 -6.17
N VAL A 100 3.37 -3.04 -6.31
CA VAL A 100 2.07 -3.07 -5.63
C VAL A 100 1.27 -4.24 -6.21
N VAL A 101 0.82 -5.15 -5.36
CA VAL A 101 0.06 -6.36 -5.77
C VAL A 101 -1.41 -6.31 -5.34
N THR A 102 -1.74 -5.59 -4.27
CA THR A 102 -3.14 -5.37 -3.87
C THR A 102 -3.28 -4.20 -2.90
N VAL A 103 -4.50 -3.70 -2.75
CA VAL A 103 -4.88 -2.64 -1.80
C VAL A 103 -6.15 -3.07 -1.07
N ILE A 104 -6.18 -2.91 0.24
CA ILE A 104 -7.30 -3.35 1.08
C ILE A 104 -7.71 -2.23 2.04
N ALA A 105 -8.98 -1.85 2.03
CA ALA A 105 -9.57 -0.98 3.04
C ALA A 105 -10.20 -1.85 4.13
N LYS A 106 -9.72 -1.76 5.37
CA LYS A 106 -10.25 -2.49 6.52
C LYS A 106 -11.01 -1.57 7.48
N ASN A 107 -12.13 -2.07 8.01
CA ASN A 107 -12.87 -1.42 9.09
C ASN A 107 -12.18 -1.57 10.46
N ARG A 108 -11.40 -2.63 10.63
CA ARG A 108 -10.68 -2.97 11.85
C ARG A 108 -9.32 -3.54 11.47
N LEU A 109 -8.28 -3.09 12.14
CA LEU A 109 -7.01 -3.81 12.18
C LEU A 109 -7.13 -4.85 13.28
N ASN A 110 -7.02 -6.13 12.91
CA ASN A 110 -6.84 -7.18 13.89
C ASN A 110 -5.40 -7.11 14.43
N GLN A 111 -5.07 -7.95 15.41
CA GLN A 111 -3.69 -8.11 15.83
C GLN A 111 -2.82 -8.48 14.62
N GLU A 112 -1.93 -7.57 14.21
CA GLU A 112 -0.91 -7.86 13.21
C GLU A 112 0.28 -8.52 13.94
N ILE A 113 0.88 -9.53 13.31
CA ILE A 113 1.95 -10.34 13.88
C ILE A 113 3.27 -9.95 13.21
N GLY A 114 4.36 -9.97 13.95
CA GLY A 114 5.70 -9.66 13.47
C GLY A 114 6.20 -8.27 13.90
N SER A 115 7.51 -8.10 13.89
CA SER A 115 8.16 -6.82 14.21
C SER A 115 7.94 -5.81 13.08
N ALA A 116 7.68 -4.56 13.45
CA ALA A 116 7.58 -3.49 12.47
C ALA A 116 8.92 -3.26 11.76
N ILE A 117 8.89 -3.21 10.43
CA ILE A 117 10.03 -2.86 9.57
C ILE A 117 10.21 -1.34 9.59
N TYR A 118 9.11 -0.61 9.61
CA TYR A 118 9.06 0.84 9.72
C TYR A 118 7.92 1.27 10.62
N VAL A 119 8.17 2.34 11.37
CA VAL A 119 7.17 3.08 12.13
C VAL A 119 7.39 4.56 11.81
N ARG A 120 6.33 5.25 11.38
CA ARG A 120 6.40 6.69 11.11
C ARG A 120 6.90 7.42 12.37
N PRO A 121 7.95 8.26 12.26
CA PRO A 121 8.39 9.09 13.37
C PRO A 121 7.24 9.97 13.88
N LYS A 122 7.08 10.06 15.20
CA LYS A 122 6.12 11.01 15.78
C LYS A 122 6.62 12.42 15.48
N SER A 123 5.91 13.17 14.66
CA SER A 123 6.13 14.61 14.56
C SER A 123 5.43 15.29 15.72
N THR A 124 6.19 15.79 16.68
CA THR A 124 5.69 16.81 17.60
C THR A 124 5.62 18.10 16.82
N ARG A 125 4.42 18.50 16.37
CA ARG A 125 4.18 19.89 16.05
C ARG A 125 4.27 20.65 17.36
N GLU A 126 5.31 21.47 17.51
CA GLU A 126 5.29 22.53 18.51
C GLU A 126 4.16 23.49 18.08
N TYR A 127 3.13 23.60 18.92
CA TYR A 127 2.03 24.53 18.76
C TYR A 127 2.40 25.89 19.35
#